data_AF-A0AAU6UWU6-F1
#
_entry.id   AF-A0AAU6UWU6-F1
#
_cell.length_a   1.000
_cell.length_b   1.000
_cell.length_c   1.000
_cell.angle_alpha   90.00
_cell.angle_beta   90.00
_cell.angle_gamma   90.00
#
_symmetry.space_group_name_H-M   'P 1'
#
loop_
_entity.id
_entity.type
_entity.pdbx_description
1 polymer ?
#
loop_
_entity_poly.entity_id
_entity_poly.type
_entity_poly.pdbx_seq_one_letter_code
_entity_poly.pdbx_strand_id
1 'polypeptide(L)'
;MSTSAERILELCDSWCSAVQLPEGGIGIGGQSEQYRLLRNGIQFHELDFTSLKAAIIGLSRALLLPGLNTIIDQDHFGLWSWCAELILSQDAGVFDNEEYELRKLFETCVRASLASCVKPAASQEEWQQQVNRNELIPHNAKYFVQESNLALAYLAFPLLEGTCKKLCSDYISMDGNVLQPFEVPNRNEGVKQYDPNGRWNQKQCSSLRDLLFLTSSLYEASEVEQLKGHIKQLGDGSDAFDVIYKWRNQSLHGTTSFQTIGGTLLSLVIFLLLIKVEQNFEQVRQTALNSCRRNSQSQNRTPWSYYPPY
;
A
#
# COMPACT_ATOMS: atom_id res chain seq x y z
N MET A 1 8.83 -5.28 25.02
CA MET A 1 7.96 -4.10 25.16
C MET A 1 7.47 -3.77 23.76
N SER A 2 6.15 -3.61 23.54
CA SER A 2 5.64 -3.20 22.22
C SER A 2 6.20 -1.82 21.88
N THR A 3 6.73 -1.64 20.67
CA THR A 3 7.19 -0.32 20.20
C THR A 3 5.96 0.57 20.01
N SER A 4 5.99 1.78 20.58
CA SER A 4 4.85 2.72 20.47
C SER A 4 4.72 3.29 19.06
N ALA A 5 3.49 3.63 18.68
CA ALA A 5 3.17 4.32 17.43
C ALA A 5 3.95 5.65 17.28
N GLU A 6 4.08 6.40 18.38
CA GLU A 6 4.84 7.65 18.44
C GLU A 6 6.31 7.45 18.03
N ARG A 7 6.96 6.39 18.54
CA ARG A 7 8.35 6.08 18.20
C ARG A 7 8.51 5.70 16.74
N ILE A 8 7.54 4.97 16.18
CA ILE A 8 7.54 4.60 14.75
C ILE A 8 7.46 5.85 13.88
N LEU A 9 6.52 6.75 14.17
CA LEU A 9 6.36 8.00 13.44
C LEU A 9 7.59 8.90 13.56
N GLU A 10 8.15 9.03 14.77
CA GLU A 10 9.39 9.79 15.01
C GLU A 10 10.56 9.29 14.16
N LEU A 11 10.73 7.96 14.04
CA LEU A 11 11.75 7.36 13.18
C LEU A 11 11.52 7.68 11.71
N CYS A 12 10.29 7.53 11.22
CA CYS A 12 9.95 7.86 9.84
C CYS A 12 10.14 9.36 9.54
N ASP A 13 9.76 10.24 10.46
CA ASP A 13 9.95 11.69 10.35
C ASP A 13 11.42 12.08 10.36
N SER A 14 12.20 11.44 11.24
CA SER A 14 13.65 11.63 11.31
C SER A 14 14.32 11.17 10.02
N TRP A 15 13.86 10.05 9.43
CA TRP A 15 14.35 9.60 8.12
C TRP A 15 14.04 10.64 7.04
N CYS A 16 12.78 11.10 6.94
CA CYS A 16 12.37 12.10 5.94
C CYS A 16 13.12 13.43 6.08
N SER A 17 13.41 13.84 7.31
CA SER A 17 14.19 15.06 7.59
C SER A 17 15.67 14.88 7.23
N ALA A 18 16.25 13.72 7.56
CA ALA A 18 17.67 13.44 7.35
C ALA A 18 18.05 13.28 5.87
N VAL A 19 17.11 12.96 4.99
CA VAL A 19 17.37 12.88 3.55
C VAL A 19 17.35 14.23 2.85
N GLN A 20 16.75 15.27 3.45
CA GLN A 20 16.71 16.62 2.91
C GLN A 20 18.03 17.35 3.20
N LEU A 21 18.72 17.84 2.16
CA LEU A 21 19.94 18.62 2.30
C LEU A 21 19.62 20.13 2.35
N PRO A 22 20.47 20.97 2.99
CA PRO A 22 20.22 22.41 3.17
C PRO A 22 19.99 23.21 1.88
N GLU A 23 20.51 22.73 0.75
CA GLU A 23 20.39 23.38 -0.57
C GLU A 23 19.21 22.84 -1.41
N GLY A 24 18.30 22.08 -0.80
CA GLY A 24 17.19 21.43 -1.51
C GLY A 24 17.59 20.17 -2.28
N GLY A 25 18.84 19.73 -2.14
CA GLY A 25 19.29 18.42 -2.61
C GLY A 25 18.81 17.28 -1.72
N ILE A 26 18.98 16.05 -2.19
CA ILE A 26 18.72 14.84 -1.41
C ILE A 26 20.02 14.06 -1.19
N GLY A 27 20.25 13.62 0.04
CA GLY A 27 21.38 12.78 0.43
C GLY A 27 20.92 11.55 1.20
N ILE A 28 21.24 10.36 0.69
CA ILE A 28 20.88 9.09 1.36
C ILE A 28 22.16 8.34 1.69
N GLY A 29 22.26 7.93 2.95
CA GLY A 29 23.46 7.30 3.47
C GLY A 29 23.31 6.99 4.95
N GLY A 30 24.43 6.77 5.64
CA GLY A 30 24.41 6.36 7.05
C GLY A 30 23.57 7.24 7.98
N GLN A 31 23.52 8.55 7.71
CA GLN A 31 22.76 9.51 8.51
C GLN A 31 21.24 9.35 8.39
N SER A 32 20.70 9.05 7.22
CA SER A 32 19.27 8.76 7.06
C SER A 32 18.96 7.32 7.42
N GLU A 33 19.79 6.38 6.96
CA GLU A 33 19.55 4.95 7.10
C GLU A 33 19.56 4.46 8.56
N GLN A 34 20.15 5.19 9.51
CA GLN A 34 20.05 4.84 10.94
C GLN A 34 18.62 4.89 11.49
N TYR A 35 17.69 5.59 10.82
CA TYR A 35 16.30 5.74 11.26
C TYR A 35 15.35 4.68 10.70
N ARG A 36 15.84 3.73 9.89
CA ARG A 36 15.02 2.62 9.37
C ARG A 36 14.41 1.79 10.49
N LEU A 37 13.15 1.40 10.34
CA LEU A 37 12.39 0.68 11.37
C LEU A 37 13.04 -0.68 11.69
N LEU A 38 13.36 -1.48 10.67
CA LEU A 38 14.00 -2.79 10.86
C LEU A 38 15.40 -2.66 11.51
N ARG A 39 16.15 -1.60 11.18
CA ARG A 39 17.47 -1.34 11.81
C ARG A 39 17.35 -0.92 13.27
N ASN A 40 16.22 -0.35 13.66
CA ASN A 40 15.88 -0.03 15.05
C ASN A 40 15.19 -1.22 15.77
N GLY A 41 15.28 -2.43 15.22
CA GLY A 41 14.77 -3.65 15.83
C GLY A 41 13.25 -3.82 15.77
N ILE A 42 12.55 -2.98 15.00
CA ILE A 42 11.09 -3.02 14.91
C ILE A 42 10.68 -4.14 13.96
N GLN A 43 10.11 -5.21 14.50
CA GLN A 43 9.57 -6.33 13.73
C GLN A 43 8.08 -6.11 13.48
N PHE A 44 7.66 -6.00 12.22
CA PHE A 44 6.26 -5.70 11.87
C PHE A 44 5.26 -6.71 12.43
N HIS A 45 5.65 -7.98 12.55
CA HIS A 45 4.79 -9.03 13.12
C HIS A 45 4.61 -8.95 14.64
N GLU A 46 5.40 -8.12 15.33
CA GLU A 46 5.30 -7.88 16.77
C GLU A 46 4.46 -6.64 17.11
N LEU A 47 4.10 -5.83 16.11
CA LEU A 47 3.32 -4.61 16.31
C LEU A 47 1.86 -4.91 16.67
N ASP A 48 1.32 -4.11 17.60
CA ASP A 48 -0.12 -3.98 17.77
C ASP A 48 -0.76 -3.20 16.60
N PHE A 49 -2.09 -3.14 16.56
CA PHE A 49 -2.82 -2.53 15.44
C PHE A 49 -2.49 -1.05 15.27
N THR A 50 -2.38 -0.30 16.37
CA THR A 50 -2.09 1.14 16.37
C THR A 50 -0.69 1.40 15.84
N SER A 51 0.31 0.65 16.32
CA SER A 51 1.69 0.75 15.85
C SER A 51 1.86 0.29 14.41
N LEU A 52 1.11 -0.73 13.96
CA LEU A 52 1.10 -1.14 12.56
C LEU A 52 0.54 -0.05 11.64
N LYS A 53 -0.57 0.60 12.02
CA LYS A 53 -1.10 1.77 11.29
C LYS A 53 -0.08 2.89 11.19
N ALA A 54 0.61 3.20 12.29
CA ALA A 54 1.68 4.19 12.32
C ALA A 54 2.82 3.84 11.34
N ALA A 55 3.22 2.56 11.25
CA ALA A 55 4.22 2.11 10.30
C ALA A 55 3.76 2.28 8.84
N ILE A 56 2.49 1.97 8.54
CA ILE A 56 1.92 2.16 7.20
C ILE A 56 1.97 3.63 6.79
N ILE A 57 1.57 4.54 7.67
CA ILE A 57 1.57 5.98 7.39
C ILE A 57 3.00 6.48 7.26
N GLY A 58 3.85 6.19 8.23
CA GLY A 58 5.24 6.65 8.26
C GLY A 58 6.03 6.23 7.02
N LEU A 59 5.92 4.96 6.61
CA LEU A 59 6.57 4.47 5.40
C LEU A 59 5.91 5.01 4.13
N SER A 60 4.58 5.17 4.09
CA SER A 60 3.92 5.82 2.94
C SER A 60 4.44 7.25 2.71
N ARG A 61 4.71 8.00 3.79
CA ARG A 61 5.28 9.35 3.70
C ARG A 61 6.70 9.33 3.14
N ALA A 62 7.50 8.35 3.50
CA ALA A 62 8.86 8.16 2.97
C ALA A 62 8.87 7.86 1.46
N LEU A 63 7.80 7.28 0.89
CA LEU A 63 7.66 7.08 -0.55
C LEU A 63 7.42 8.41 -1.31
N LEU A 64 6.87 9.41 -0.62
CA LEU A 64 6.24 10.60 -1.18
C LEU A 64 7.08 11.87 -0.99
N LEU A 65 8.40 11.76 -1.09
CA LEU A 65 9.27 12.92 -0.97
C LEU A 65 9.31 13.73 -2.28
N PRO A 66 8.99 15.03 -2.26
CA PRO A 66 9.06 15.88 -3.44
C PRO A 66 10.47 15.92 -4.03
N GLY A 67 10.59 15.81 -5.36
CA GLY A 67 11.88 15.89 -6.07
C GLY A 67 12.75 14.63 -6.00
N LEU A 68 12.25 13.54 -5.40
CA LEU A 68 12.92 12.24 -5.33
C LEU A 68 12.31 11.23 -6.29
N ASN A 69 13.16 10.39 -6.89
CA ASN A 69 12.73 9.05 -7.29
C ASN A 69 12.47 8.27 -6.00
N THR A 70 11.26 7.70 -5.86
CA THR A 70 10.85 6.95 -4.67
C THR A 70 11.83 5.85 -4.31
N ILE A 71 12.03 5.64 -3.00
CA ILE A 71 12.89 4.57 -2.50
C ILE A 71 12.04 3.59 -1.72
N ILE A 72 11.76 2.48 -2.39
CA ILE A 72 11.25 1.27 -1.79
C ILE A 72 12.46 0.52 -1.22
N ASP A 73 12.38 0.15 0.05
CA ASP A 73 13.46 -0.52 0.76
C ASP A 73 12.94 -1.74 1.55
N GLN A 74 13.80 -2.29 2.40
CA GLN A 74 13.47 -3.45 3.23
C GLN A 74 12.35 -3.18 4.23
N ASP A 75 12.20 -1.96 4.74
CA ASP A 75 11.08 -1.62 5.63
C ASP A 75 9.75 -1.70 4.87
N HIS A 76 9.71 -1.17 3.64
CA HIS A 76 8.51 -1.24 2.79
C HIS A 76 8.17 -2.69 2.43
N PHE A 77 9.15 -3.48 1.97
CA PHE A 77 8.94 -4.89 1.65
C PHE A 77 8.46 -5.69 2.87
N GLY A 78 9.09 -5.47 4.04
CA GLY A 78 8.71 -6.12 5.29
C GLY A 78 7.29 -5.75 5.74
N LEU A 79 6.91 -4.49 5.61
CA LEU A 79 5.58 -4.03 5.97
C LEU A 79 4.52 -4.60 5.02
N TRP A 80 4.70 -4.46 3.70
CA TRP A 80 3.73 -4.93 2.71
C TRP A 80 3.54 -6.44 2.75
N SER A 81 4.64 -7.19 2.89
CA SER A 81 4.56 -8.65 3.06
C SER A 81 3.80 -9.07 4.31
N TRP A 82 4.05 -8.41 5.45
CA TRP A 82 3.34 -8.73 6.68
C TRP A 82 1.85 -8.38 6.61
N CYS A 83 1.53 -7.19 6.08
CA CYS A 83 0.14 -6.79 5.88
C CYS A 83 -0.59 -7.74 4.92
N ALA A 84 0.10 -8.27 3.91
CA ALA A 84 -0.48 -9.28 3.02
C ALA A 84 -0.83 -10.57 3.75
N GLU A 85 0.01 -11.06 4.67
CA GLU A 85 -0.32 -12.24 5.50
C GLU A 85 -1.55 -11.98 6.39
N LEU A 86 -1.65 -10.78 6.98
CA LEU A 86 -2.81 -10.41 7.78
C LEU A 86 -4.09 -10.37 6.95
N ILE A 87 -4.06 -9.68 5.80
CA ILE A 87 -5.23 -9.47 4.94
C ILE A 87 -5.68 -10.78 4.26
N LEU A 88 -4.74 -11.62 3.84
CA LEU A 88 -5.02 -12.87 3.12
C LEU A 88 -5.22 -14.07 4.04
N SER A 89 -5.01 -13.89 5.35
CA SER A 89 -5.30 -14.92 6.36
C SER A 89 -6.76 -15.32 6.30
N GLN A 90 -7.02 -16.63 6.40
CA GLN A 90 -8.36 -17.17 6.38
C GLN A 90 -9.22 -16.62 7.54
N ASP A 91 -8.61 -16.39 8.70
CA ASP A 91 -9.29 -15.87 9.89
C ASP A 91 -9.58 -14.36 9.82
N ALA A 92 -8.99 -13.66 8.85
CA ALA A 92 -9.17 -12.22 8.70
C ALA A 92 -10.55 -11.85 8.15
N GLY A 93 -11.17 -12.74 7.38
CA GLY A 93 -12.49 -12.50 6.76
C GLY A 93 -12.52 -11.26 5.87
N VAL A 94 -11.37 -10.82 5.33
CA VAL A 94 -11.29 -9.61 4.51
C VAL A 94 -11.92 -9.85 3.15
N PHE A 95 -11.70 -11.01 2.53
CA PHE A 95 -12.28 -11.35 1.23
C PHE A 95 -13.22 -12.55 1.35
N ASP A 96 -14.45 -12.36 0.89
CA ASP A 96 -15.45 -13.42 0.80
C ASP A 96 -15.24 -14.26 -0.47
N ASN A 97 -15.89 -15.42 -0.55
CA ASN A 97 -15.75 -16.34 -1.70
C ASN A 97 -16.17 -15.70 -3.04
N GLU A 98 -17.12 -14.77 -3.01
CA GLU A 98 -17.60 -14.04 -4.20
C GLU A 98 -16.60 -12.97 -4.68
N GLU A 99 -15.62 -12.62 -3.85
CA GLU A 99 -14.62 -11.57 -4.11
C GLU A 99 -13.28 -12.14 -4.58
N TYR A 100 -13.29 -13.36 -5.14
CA TYR A 100 -12.11 -14.07 -5.61
C TYR A 100 -11.23 -13.21 -6.54
N GLU A 101 -11.83 -12.50 -7.50
CA GLU A 101 -11.11 -11.64 -8.45
C GLU A 101 -10.42 -10.46 -7.76
N LEU A 102 -11.09 -9.81 -6.80
CA LEU A 102 -10.51 -8.71 -6.03
C LEU A 102 -9.37 -9.21 -5.14
N ARG A 103 -9.55 -10.37 -4.49
CA ARG A 103 -8.50 -11.06 -3.75
C ARG A 103 -7.29 -11.35 -4.63
N LYS A 104 -7.50 -11.89 -5.83
CA LYS A 104 -6.41 -12.21 -6.78
C LYS A 104 -5.69 -10.96 -7.27
N LEU A 105 -6.42 -9.86 -7.49
CA LEU A 105 -5.83 -8.58 -7.81
C LEU A 105 -4.95 -8.06 -6.66
N PHE A 106 -5.42 -8.15 -5.41
CA PHE A 106 -4.61 -7.82 -4.23
C PHE A 106 -3.35 -8.68 -4.15
N GLU A 107 -3.48 -10.01 -4.24
CA GLU A 107 -2.34 -10.95 -4.26
C GLU A 107 -1.32 -10.59 -5.34
N THR A 108 -1.79 -10.20 -6.53
CA THR A 108 -0.95 -9.82 -7.67
C THR A 108 -0.22 -8.51 -7.44
N CYS A 109 -0.90 -7.48 -6.90
CA CYS A 109 -0.26 -6.22 -6.52
C CYS A 109 0.80 -6.42 -5.44
N VAL A 110 0.54 -7.24 -4.42
CA VAL A 110 1.55 -7.57 -3.41
C VAL A 110 2.76 -8.25 -4.06
N ARG A 111 2.56 -9.25 -4.92
CA ARG A 111 3.69 -9.90 -5.63
C ARG A 111 4.48 -8.93 -6.48
N ALA A 112 3.82 -8.03 -7.21
CA ALA A 112 4.48 -6.99 -7.98
C ALA A 112 5.31 -6.08 -7.07
N SER A 113 4.79 -5.69 -5.91
CA SER A 113 5.50 -4.87 -4.93
C SER A 113 6.71 -5.56 -4.30
N LEU A 114 6.72 -6.89 -4.23
CA LEU A 114 7.80 -7.70 -3.64
C LEU A 114 8.76 -8.30 -4.68
N ALA A 115 8.49 -8.13 -5.98
CA ALA A 115 9.21 -8.85 -7.04
C ALA A 115 10.71 -8.51 -7.09
N SER A 116 11.08 -7.28 -6.73
CA SER A 116 12.48 -6.84 -6.65
C SER A 116 13.08 -6.97 -5.24
N CYS A 117 12.34 -7.52 -4.28
CA CYS A 117 12.85 -7.75 -2.93
C CYS A 117 13.92 -8.84 -2.96
N VAL A 118 15.11 -8.51 -2.49
CA VAL A 118 16.22 -9.45 -2.32
C VAL A 118 16.70 -9.35 -0.89
N LYS A 119 16.89 -10.51 -0.26
CA LYS A 119 17.50 -10.61 1.07
C LYS A 119 18.92 -10.02 1.03
N PRO A 120 19.26 -9.07 1.92
CA PRO A 120 20.64 -8.61 2.05
C PRO A 120 21.59 -9.80 2.32
N ALA A 121 22.63 -9.94 1.51
CA ALA A 121 23.61 -11.01 1.67
C ALA A 121 24.40 -10.84 2.98
N ALA A 122 24.51 -11.92 3.76
CA ALA A 122 25.28 -11.93 5.00
C ALA A 122 26.78 -12.16 4.76
N SER A 123 27.15 -12.69 3.60
CA SER A 123 28.55 -12.91 3.20
C SER A 123 28.76 -12.70 1.69
N GLN A 124 30.03 -12.60 1.29
CA GLN A 124 30.41 -12.50 -0.13
C GLN A 124 29.99 -13.76 -0.92
N GLU A 125 30.05 -14.93 -0.29
CA GLU A 125 29.61 -16.19 -0.89
C GLU A 125 28.09 -16.20 -1.12
N GLU A 126 27.29 -15.73 -0.15
CA GLU A 126 25.84 -15.61 -0.33
C GLU A 126 25.52 -14.60 -1.45
N TRP A 127 26.24 -13.47 -1.50
CA TRP A 127 26.09 -12.49 -2.58
C TRP A 127 26.39 -13.10 -3.96
N GLN A 128 27.49 -13.84 -4.09
CA GLN A 128 27.85 -14.50 -5.35
C GLN A 128 26.80 -15.56 -5.75
N GLN A 129 26.27 -16.31 -4.78
CA GLN A 129 25.18 -17.25 -5.05
C GLN A 129 23.91 -16.55 -5.52
N GLN A 130 23.55 -15.40 -4.94
CA GLN A 130 22.41 -14.59 -5.37
C GLN A 130 22.59 -14.06 -6.80
N VAL A 131 23.78 -13.56 -7.14
CA VAL A 131 24.12 -13.12 -8.50
C VAL A 131 23.98 -14.26 -9.49
N ASN A 132 24.59 -15.41 -9.21
CA ASN A 132 24.52 -16.59 -10.08
C ASN A 132 23.07 -17.06 -10.28
N ARG A 133 22.22 -17.02 -9.23
CA ARG A 133 20.78 -17.34 -9.35
C ARG A 133 20.05 -16.35 -10.26
N ASN A 134 20.37 -15.07 -10.17
CA ASN A 134 19.76 -14.04 -11.00
C ASN A 134 20.11 -14.18 -12.50
N GLU A 135 21.26 -14.77 -12.82
CA GLU A 135 21.65 -15.10 -14.20
C GLU A 135 20.86 -16.26 -14.80
N LEU A 136 20.29 -17.14 -13.95
CA LEU A 136 19.46 -18.27 -14.38
C LEU A 136 18.01 -17.88 -14.72
N ILE A 137 17.61 -16.64 -14.40
CA ILE A 137 16.25 -16.16 -14.69
C ILE A 137 16.11 -15.93 -16.21
N PRO A 138 15.09 -16.51 -16.86
CA PRO A 138 14.84 -16.28 -18.28
C PRO A 138 14.74 -14.80 -18.63
N HIS A 139 15.25 -14.40 -19.79
CA HIS A 139 15.36 -13.00 -20.23
C HIS A 139 14.08 -12.17 -19.97
N ASN A 140 12.93 -12.61 -20.49
CA ASN A 140 11.66 -11.88 -20.32
C ASN A 140 11.19 -11.81 -18.86
N ALA A 141 11.43 -12.85 -18.05
CA ALA A 141 11.09 -12.84 -16.64
C ALA A 141 11.93 -11.82 -15.87
N LYS A 142 13.22 -11.71 -16.20
CA LYS A 142 14.13 -10.72 -15.61
C LYS A 142 13.68 -9.29 -15.88
N TYR A 143 13.37 -8.96 -17.15
CA TYR A 143 12.86 -7.63 -17.51
C TYR A 143 11.49 -7.35 -16.87
N PHE A 144 10.60 -8.34 -16.80
CA PHE A 144 9.31 -8.17 -16.12
C PHE A 144 9.47 -7.84 -14.63
N VAL A 145 10.42 -8.49 -13.93
CA VAL A 145 10.73 -8.18 -12.52
C VAL A 145 11.29 -6.77 -12.37
N GLN A 146 12.16 -6.33 -13.28
CA GLN A 146 12.70 -4.96 -13.28
C GLN A 146 11.60 -3.90 -13.45
N GLU A 147 10.59 -4.20 -14.27
CA GLU A 147 9.43 -3.33 -14.53
C GLU A 147 8.22 -3.63 -13.62
N SER A 148 8.38 -4.42 -12.56
CA SER A 148 7.27 -4.84 -11.68
C SER A 148 6.50 -3.66 -11.07
N ASN A 149 7.16 -2.54 -10.81
CA ASN A 149 6.53 -1.33 -10.29
C ASN A 149 5.62 -0.63 -11.32
N LEU A 150 5.91 -0.78 -12.62
CA LEU A 150 5.00 -0.34 -13.69
C LEU A 150 3.69 -1.14 -13.61
N ALA A 151 3.81 -2.47 -13.51
CA ALA A 151 2.65 -3.33 -13.35
C ALA A 151 1.86 -2.99 -12.07
N LEU A 152 2.56 -2.79 -10.95
CA LEU A 152 1.93 -2.36 -9.70
C LEU A 152 1.16 -1.05 -9.88
N ALA A 153 1.76 -0.02 -10.49
CA ALA A 153 1.11 1.27 -10.68
C ALA A 153 -0.20 1.16 -11.48
N TYR A 154 -0.24 0.35 -12.53
CA TYR A 154 -1.46 0.14 -13.32
C TYR A 154 -2.51 -0.73 -12.61
N LEU A 155 -2.09 -1.74 -11.87
CA LEU A 155 -3.00 -2.65 -11.15
C LEU A 155 -3.53 -2.06 -9.84
N ALA A 156 -2.81 -1.13 -9.23
CA ALA A 156 -3.21 -0.52 -7.95
C ALA A 156 -4.45 0.39 -8.08
N PHE A 157 -4.69 1.00 -9.25
CA PHE A 157 -5.91 1.79 -9.49
C PHE A 157 -7.20 0.96 -9.43
N PRO A 158 -7.36 -0.12 -10.25
CA PRO A 158 -8.55 -0.96 -10.16
C PRO A 158 -8.65 -1.68 -8.82
N LEU A 159 -7.51 -1.99 -8.16
CA LEU A 159 -7.52 -2.54 -6.81
C LEU A 159 -8.10 -1.56 -5.79
N LEU A 160 -7.68 -0.30 -5.83
CA LEU A 160 -8.21 0.74 -4.95
C LEU A 160 -9.68 1.01 -5.24
N GLU A 161 -10.09 1.02 -6.51
CA GLU A 161 -11.50 1.15 -6.90
C GLU A 161 -12.35 0.02 -6.32
N GLY A 162 -11.94 -1.24 -6.53
CA GLY A 162 -12.64 -2.41 -5.99
C GLY A 162 -12.66 -2.43 -4.46
N THR A 163 -11.57 -2.01 -3.81
CA THR A 163 -11.50 -1.88 -2.35
C THR A 163 -12.50 -0.84 -1.83
N CYS A 164 -12.60 0.34 -2.46
CA CYS A 164 -13.56 1.36 -2.07
C CYS A 164 -15.00 0.87 -2.24
N LYS A 165 -15.33 0.23 -3.37
CA LYS A 165 -16.67 -0.35 -3.61
C LYS A 165 -17.02 -1.41 -2.59
N LYS A 166 -16.07 -2.30 -2.26
CA LYS A 166 -16.25 -3.29 -1.20
C LYS A 166 -16.54 -2.63 0.14
N LEU A 167 -15.76 -1.62 0.53
CA LEU A 167 -15.95 -0.93 1.82
C LEU A 167 -17.26 -0.14 1.88
N CYS A 168 -17.75 0.32 0.73
CA CYS A 168 -18.99 1.08 0.58
C CYS A 168 -20.13 0.21 0.01
N SER A 169 -20.12 -1.10 0.25
CA SER A 169 -21.04 -2.05 -0.38
C SER A 169 -22.52 -1.77 -0.11
N ASP A 170 -22.84 -1.07 0.99
CA ASP A 170 -24.21 -0.65 1.31
C ASP A 170 -24.72 0.46 0.38
N TYR A 171 -23.81 1.22 -0.24
CA TYR A 171 -24.11 2.35 -1.11
C TYR A 171 -23.84 2.06 -2.58
N ILE A 172 -22.85 1.21 -2.89
CA ILE A 172 -22.37 0.98 -4.25
C ILE A 172 -22.04 -0.49 -4.43
N SER A 173 -22.55 -1.08 -5.49
CA SER A 173 -22.21 -2.45 -5.91
C SER A 173 -20.88 -2.50 -6.70
N MET A 174 -20.31 -3.69 -6.86
CA MET A 174 -18.99 -3.86 -7.50
C MET A 174 -18.92 -3.38 -8.96
N ASP A 175 -20.04 -3.37 -9.69
CA ASP A 175 -20.14 -2.82 -11.06
C ASP A 175 -20.32 -1.28 -11.09
N GLY A 176 -20.42 -0.65 -9.91
CA GLY A 176 -20.59 0.79 -9.73
C GLY A 176 -22.04 1.26 -9.67
N ASN A 177 -23.04 0.38 -9.73
CA ASN A 177 -24.44 0.81 -9.54
C ASN A 177 -24.65 1.29 -8.10
N VAL A 178 -25.33 2.42 -7.96
CA VAL A 178 -25.70 3.01 -6.67
C VAL A 178 -26.88 2.24 -6.09
N LEU A 179 -26.75 1.84 -4.82
CA LEU A 179 -27.74 1.08 -4.06
C LEU A 179 -28.49 1.97 -3.05
N GLN A 180 -27.81 2.96 -2.47
CA GLN A 180 -28.39 3.96 -1.58
C GLN A 180 -27.92 5.37 -1.96
N PRO A 181 -28.73 6.42 -1.73
CA PRO A 181 -28.31 7.79 -2.02
C PRO A 181 -27.10 8.22 -1.18
N PHE A 182 -26.20 9.00 -1.79
CA PHE A 182 -25.08 9.64 -1.10
C PHE A 182 -24.63 10.90 -1.85
N GLU A 183 -23.82 11.72 -1.19
CA GLU A 183 -23.29 12.97 -1.75
C GLU A 183 -21.78 13.03 -1.60
N VAL A 184 -21.11 13.66 -2.58
CA VAL A 184 -19.67 13.93 -2.53
C VAL A 184 -19.38 15.36 -2.97
N PRO A 185 -18.25 15.96 -2.55
CA PRO A 185 -17.85 17.28 -3.03
C PRO A 185 -17.67 17.30 -4.55
N ASN A 186 -18.26 18.29 -5.23
CA ASN A 186 -18.09 18.47 -6.66
C ASN A 186 -16.74 19.18 -6.96
N ARG A 187 -16.24 19.05 -8.20
CA ARG A 187 -14.95 19.66 -8.62
C ARG A 187 -14.99 21.18 -8.72
N ASN A 188 -16.12 21.73 -9.16
CA ASN A 188 -16.29 23.15 -9.46
C ASN A 188 -17.22 23.84 -8.44
N GLU A 189 -17.09 23.47 -7.16
CA GLU A 189 -17.96 23.87 -6.04
C GLU A 189 -19.33 23.15 -5.97
N GLY A 190 -19.87 23.05 -4.76
CA GLY A 190 -21.12 22.36 -4.44
C GLY A 190 -20.99 20.86 -4.20
N VAL A 191 -22.13 20.16 -4.19
CA VAL A 191 -22.22 18.72 -3.98
C VAL A 191 -22.70 18.00 -5.24
N LYS A 192 -22.17 16.81 -5.46
CA LYS A 192 -22.63 15.87 -6.50
C LYS A 192 -23.43 14.77 -5.81
N GLN A 193 -24.69 14.63 -6.23
CA GLN A 193 -25.62 13.65 -5.68
C GLN A 193 -25.63 12.37 -6.51
N TYR A 194 -25.65 11.24 -5.82
CA TYR A 194 -25.88 9.91 -6.35
C TYR A 194 -27.17 9.37 -5.76
N ASP A 195 -28.02 8.78 -6.60
CA ASP A 195 -29.35 8.29 -6.22
C ASP A 195 -29.77 7.17 -7.19
N PRO A 196 -30.11 5.95 -6.69
CA PRO A 196 -30.59 4.85 -7.53
C PRO A 196 -31.86 5.19 -8.33
N ASN A 197 -32.69 6.09 -7.79
CA ASN A 197 -33.93 6.56 -8.39
C ASN A 197 -33.77 7.89 -9.14
N GLY A 198 -32.56 8.46 -9.14
CA GLY A 198 -32.24 9.73 -9.77
C GLY A 198 -32.11 9.66 -11.30
N ARG A 199 -31.46 10.68 -11.86
CA ARG A 199 -31.12 10.73 -13.30
C ARG A 199 -30.09 9.66 -13.64
N TRP A 200 -29.98 9.29 -14.92
CA TRP A 200 -29.06 8.22 -15.37
C TRP A 200 -27.61 8.39 -14.87
N ASN A 201 -27.10 9.62 -14.79
CA ASN A 201 -25.76 9.95 -14.31
C ASN A 201 -25.60 9.96 -12.77
N GLN A 202 -26.69 9.77 -12.03
CA GLN A 202 -26.73 9.64 -10.57
C GLN A 202 -26.85 8.18 -10.12
N LYS A 203 -27.23 7.27 -11.04
CA LYS A 203 -27.44 5.84 -10.74
C LYS A 203 -26.16 5.02 -10.74
N GLN A 204 -25.05 5.56 -11.25
CA GLN A 204 -23.78 4.85 -11.37
C GLN A 204 -22.61 5.73 -10.93
N CYS A 205 -21.76 5.20 -10.05
CA CYS A 205 -20.51 5.82 -9.63
C CYS A 205 -19.30 5.03 -10.18
N SER A 206 -18.65 5.58 -11.20
CA SER A 206 -17.42 5.04 -11.80
C SER A 206 -16.18 5.90 -11.54
N SER A 207 -16.33 6.95 -10.72
CA SER A 207 -15.26 7.89 -10.40
C SER A 207 -14.50 7.42 -9.16
N LEU A 208 -13.24 7.03 -9.32
CA LEU A 208 -12.37 6.67 -8.21
C LEU A 208 -12.26 7.80 -7.17
N ARG A 209 -12.25 9.06 -7.62
CA ARG A 209 -12.27 10.23 -6.73
C ARG A 209 -13.50 10.22 -5.83
N ASP A 210 -14.68 10.02 -6.42
CA ASP A 210 -15.95 10.10 -5.69
C ASP A 210 -16.09 8.90 -4.74
N LEU A 211 -15.60 7.72 -5.15
CA LEU A 211 -15.49 6.54 -4.29
C LEU A 211 -14.57 6.78 -3.07
N LEU A 212 -13.44 7.46 -3.27
CA LEU A 212 -12.54 7.81 -2.18
C LEU A 212 -13.16 8.81 -1.19
N PHE A 213 -13.92 9.80 -1.68
CA PHE A 213 -14.67 10.71 -0.81
C PHE A 213 -15.71 9.97 0.02
N LEU A 214 -16.51 9.11 -0.60
CA LEU A 214 -17.50 8.31 0.12
C LEU A 214 -16.82 7.41 1.16
N THR A 215 -15.76 6.68 0.77
CA THR A 215 -15.01 5.81 1.69
C THR A 215 -14.46 6.62 2.87
N SER A 216 -13.86 7.78 2.62
CA SER A 216 -13.31 8.65 3.67
C SER A 216 -14.37 9.19 4.63
N SER A 217 -15.61 9.39 4.16
CA SER A 217 -16.74 9.85 4.99
C SER A 217 -17.33 8.75 5.88
N LEU A 218 -17.20 7.48 5.45
CA LEU A 218 -17.69 6.33 6.22
C LEU A 218 -16.64 5.81 7.21
N TYR A 219 -15.36 5.98 6.88
CA TYR A 219 -14.22 5.51 7.66
C TYR A 219 -13.30 6.69 8.01
N GLU A 220 -13.85 7.64 8.76
CA GLU A 220 -13.09 8.80 9.25
C GLU A 220 -11.96 8.34 10.17
N ALA A 221 -10.73 8.37 9.64
CA ALA A 221 -9.52 8.10 10.39
C ALA A 221 -8.57 9.28 10.22
N SER A 222 -8.04 9.80 11.33
CA SER A 222 -7.05 10.88 11.34
C SER A 222 -5.84 10.56 10.44
N GLU A 223 -5.54 9.28 10.32
CA GLU A 223 -4.52 8.65 9.50
C GLU A 223 -4.78 8.80 7.98
N VAL A 224 -6.05 8.70 7.55
CA VAL A 224 -6.43 8.96 6.15
C VAL A 224 -6.23 10.43 5.82
N GLU A 225 -6.57 11.33 6.74
CA GLU A 225 -6.30 12.76 6.56
C GLU A 225 -4.80 13.08 6.53
N GLN A 226 -3.99 12.39 7.32
CA GLN A 226 -2.53 12.49 7.22
C GLN A 226 -2.02 12.04 5.84
N LEU A 227 -2.49 10.90 5.34
CA LEU A 227 -2.14 10.43 3.98
C LEU A 227 -2.60 11.42 2.90
N LYS A 228 -3.83 11.95 3.01
CA LYS A 228 -4.35 12.98 2.11
C LYS A 228 -3.46 14.24 2.14
N GLY A 229 -3.07 14.69 3.32
CA GLY A 229 -2.16 15.83 3.50
C GLY A 229 -0.84 15.64 2.75
N HIS A 230 -0.27 14.44 2.78
CA HIS A 230 0.97 14.12 2.07
C HIS A 230 0.78 14.01 0.56
N ILE A 231 -0.29 13.37 0.09
CA ILE A 231 -0.58 13.28 -1.35
C ILE A 231 -0.80 14.69 -1.94
N LYS A 232 -1.45 15.58 -1.19
CA LYS A 232 -1.66 16.98 -1.58
C LYS A 232 -0.34 17.73 -1.79
N GLN A 233 0.71 17.45 -1.01
CA GLN A 233 2.03 18.08 -1.15
C GLN A 233 2.75 17.71 -2.46
N LEU A 234 2.43 16.57 -3.06
CA LEU A 234 3.00 16.13 -4.34
C LEU A 234 2.27 16.71 -5.55
N GLY A 235 1.01 17.09 -5.34
CA GLY A 235 0.19 17.70 -6.37
C GLY A 235 0.50 19.18 -6.56
N ASP A 236 -0.33 19.81 -7.35
CA ASP A 236 -0.43 21.27 -7.52
C ASP A 236 -1.18 21.95 -6.35
N GLY A 237 -1.20 21.33 -5.17
CA GLY A 237 -2.01 21.77 -4.02
C GLY A 237 -3.51 21.48 -4.14
N SER A 238 -3.93 20.71 -5.16
CA SER A 238 -5.31 20.18 -5.25
C SER A 238 -5.61 19.11 -4.19
N ASP A 239 -6.89 18.80 -4.00
CA ASP A 239 -7.30 17.74 -3.08
C ASP A 239 -6.61 16.40 -3.42
N ALA A 240 -6.28 15.62 -2.39
CA ALA A 240 -5.54 14.36 -2.54
C ALA A 240 -6.21 13.38 -3.51
N PHE A 241 -7.54 13.31 -3.51
CA PHE A 241 -8.28 12.40 -4.38
C PHE A 241 -8.31 12.91 -5.83
N ASP A 242 -8.24 14.22 -6.03
CA ASP A 242 -8.01 14.82 -7.36
C ASP A 242 -6.59 14.54 -7.86
N VAL A 243 -5.59 14.55 -6.99
CA VAL A 243 -4.20 14.15 -7.32
C VAL A 243 -4.15 12.69 -7.75
N ILE A 244 -4.75 11.76 -6.99
CA ILE A 244 -4.83 10.34 -7.38
C ILE A 244 -5.53 10.17 -8.73
N TYR A 245 -6.64 10.90 -8.95
CA TYR A 245 -7.34 10.86 -10.24
C TYR A 245 -6.46 11.36 -11.40
N LYS A 246 -5.68 12.43 -11.18
CA LYS A 246 -4.72 12.95 -12.17
C LYS A 246 -3.61 11.93 -12.45
N TRP A 247 -3.07 11.27 -11.42
CA TRP A 247 -2.04 10.23 -11.58
C TRP A 247 -2.48 9.12 -12.52
N ARG A 248 -3.73 8.70 -12.48
CA ARG A 248 -4.26 7.68 -13.42
C ARG A 248 -4.12 8.11 -14.88
N ASN A 249 -4.33 9.39 -15.17
CA ASN A 249 -4.19 9.92 -16.53
C ASN A 249 -2.72 10.18 -16.87
N GLN A 250 -1.92 10.68 -15.93
CA GLN A 250 -0.50 10.97 -16.14
C GLN A 250 0.36 9.71 -16.30
N SER A 251 0.04 8.63 -15.57
CA SER A 251 0.73 7.35 -15.68
C SER A 251 0.55 6.73 -17.07
N LEU A 252 -0.57 7.00 -17.76
CA LEU A 252 -0.76 6.60 -19.17
C LEU A 252 0.13 7.39 -20.15
N HIS A 253 0.66 8.53 -19.73
CA HIS A 253 1.51 9.41 -20.54
C HIS A 253 2.99 9.40 -20.12
N GLY A 254 3.38 8.58 -19.12
CA GLY A 254 4.77 8.34 -18.75
C GLY A 254 5.46 9.49 -18.01
N THR A 255 4.71 10.42 -17.41
CA THR A 255 5.24 11.66 -16.81
C THR A 255 5.50 11.58 -15.31
N THR A 256 5.33 10.42 -14.67
CA THR A 256 5.40 10.27 -13.21
C THR A 256 6.11 8.98 -12.80
N SER A 257 6.75 8.98 -11.62
CA SER A 257 7.40 7.81 -11.04
C SER A 257 6.37 6.72 -10.68
N PHE A 258 6.37 5.62 -11.44
CA PHE A 258 5.48 4.48 -11.22
C PHE A 258 5.65 3.84 -9.84
N GLN A 259 6.87 3.84 -9.30
CA GLN A 259 7.17 3.35 -7.95
C GLN A 259 6.42 4.14 -6.88
N THR A 260 6.39 5.47 -7.02
CA THR A 260 5.68 6.39 -6.11
C THR A 260 4.19 6.09 -6.13
N ILE A 261 3.59 6.08 -7.33
CA ILE A 261 2.16 5.86 -7.51
C ILE A 261 1.77 4.48 -6.99
N GLY A 262 2.45 3.43 -7.48
CA GLY A 262 2.14 2.04 -7.12
C GLY A 262 2.26 1.77 -5.62
N GLY A 263 3.39 2.18 -5.01
CA GLY A 263 3.61 1.99 -3.57
C GLY A 263 2.63 2.77 -2.69
N THR A 264 2.27 4.00 -3.10
CA THR A 264 1.31 4.83 -2.36
C THR A 264 -0.10 4.24 -2.42
N LEU A 265 -0.56 3.89 -3.62
CA LEU A 265 -1.89 3.33 -3.81
C LEU A 265 -2.01 1.96 -3.12
N LEU A 266 -0.97 1.12 -3.19
CA LEU A 266 -0.96 -0.14 -2.45
C LEU A 266 -1.02 0.08 -0.93
N SER A 267 -0.27 1.05 -0.41
CA SER A 267 -0.27 1.35 1.02
C SER A 267 -1.63 1.89 1.49
N LEU A 268 -2.31 2.70 0.66
CA LEU A 268 -3.68 3.13 0.90
C LEU A 268 -4.66 1.95 0.89
N VAL A 269 -4.55 1.03 -0.07
CA VAL A 269 -5.37 -0.19 -0.11
C VAL A 269 -5.16 -1.04 1.15
N ILE A 270 -3.91 -1.27 1.54
CA ILE A 270 -3.56 -2.02 2.75
C ILE A 270 -4.20 -1.35 3.98
N PHE A 271 -4.04 -0.04 4.12
CA PHE A 271 -4.65 0.72 5.21
C PHE A 271 -6.16 0.52 5.27
N LEU A 272 -6.85 0.70 4.14
CA LEU A 272 -8.30 0.56 4.02
C LEU A 272 -8.80 -0.85 4.33
N LEU A 273 -8.10 -1.88 3.84
CA LEU A 273 -8.46 -3.27 4.09
C LEU A 273 -8.20 -3.69 5.54
N LEU A 274 -7.17 -3.14 6.19
CA LEU A 274 -6.86 -3.46 7.58
C LEU A 274 -7.92 -2.97 8.58
N ILE A 275 -8.76 -2.01 8.20
CA ILE A 275 -9.92 -1.61 9.03
C ILE A 275 -10.83 -2.81 9.29
N LYS A 276 -10.96 -3.74 8.34
CA LYS A 276 -11.77 -4.96 8.50
C LYS A 276 -11.21 -5.94 9.52
N VAL A 277 -9.94 -5.82 9.90
CA VAL A 277 -9.30 -6.71 10.90
C VAL A 277 -9.11 -6.04 12.26
N GLU A 278 -9.53 -4.79 12.45
CA GLU A 278 -9.25 -4.03 13.69
C GLU A 278 -9.77 -4.75 14.94
N GLN A 279 -11.03 -5.20 14.90
CA GLN A 279 -11.71 -5.78 16.07
C GLN A 279 -11.12 -7.13 16.50
N ASN A 280 -10.58 -7.91 15.57
CA ASN A 280 -10.02 -9.24 15.81
C ASN A 280 -8.51 -9.30 15.51
N PHE A 281 -7.83 -8.14 15.47
CA PHE A 281 -6.46 -8.03 14.98
C PHE A 281 -5.50 -9.00 15.64
N GLU A 282 -5.52 -9.12 16.97
CA GLU A 282 -4.58 -9.99 17.70
C GLU A 282 -4.77 -11.46 17.34
N GLN A 283 -6.02 -11.92 17.17
CA GLN A 283 -6.30 -13.29 16.73
C GLN A 283 -5.74 -13.53 15.32
N VAL A 284 -6.05 -12.62 14.38
CA VAL A 284 -5.57 -12.70 13.00
C VAL A 284 -4.04 -12.67 12.96
N ARG A 285 -3.41 -11.82 13.76
CA ARG A 285 -1.96 -11.68 13.91
C ARG A 285 -1.30 -12.98 14.35
N GLN A 286 -1.85 -13.64 15.37
CA GLN A 286 -1.33 -14.92 15.87
C GLN A 286 -1.50 -16.04 14.84
N THR A 287 -2.66 -16.12 14.19
CA THR A 287 -2.89 -17.12 13.12
C THR A 287 -1.91 -16.92 11.96
N ALA A 288 -1.77 -15.69 11.46
CA ALA A 288 -0.84 -15.35 10.39
C ALA A 288 0.61 -15.71 10.78
N LEU A 289 1.04 -15.33 11.99
CA LEU A 289 2.38 -15.64 12.48
C LEU A 289 2.65 -17.15 12.58
N ASN A 290 1.67 -17.92 13.07
CA ASN A 290 1.76 -19.37 13.14
C ASN A 290 1.79 -20.00 11.74
N SER A 291 1.09 -19.43 10.77
CA SER A 291 1.19 -19.82 9.36
C SER A 291 2.60 -19.60 8.82
N CYS A 292 3.15 -18.39 8.98
CA CYS A 292 4.52 -18.07 8.55
C CYS A 292 5.56 -18.99 9.19
N ARG A 293 5.44 -19.29 10.50
CA ARG A 293 6.34 -20.20 11.23
C ARG A 293 6.27 -21.64 10.71
N ARG A 294 5.10 -22.12 10.30
CA ARG A 294 4.98 -23.45 9.67
C ARG A 294 5.61 -23.45 8.28
N ASN A 295 5.39 -22.40 7.49
CA ASN A 295 5.96 -22.29 6.15
C ASN A 295 7.49 -22.17 6.19
N SER A 296 8.08 -21.51 7.18
CA SER A 296 9.54 -21.38 7.30
C SER A 296 10.26 -22.69 7.65
N GLN A 297 9.55 -23.70 8.16
CA GLN A 297 10.09 -25.04 8.40
C GLN A 297 10.14 -25.91 7.13
N SER A 298 9.42 -25.51 6.08
CA SER A 298 9.41 -26.23 4.81
C SER A 298 10.63 -25.87 3.97
N GLN A 299 11.18 -26.84 3.23
CA GLN A 299 12.35 -26.62 2.35
C GLN A 299 12.03 -25.66 1.18
N ASN A 300 10.77 -25.61 0.76
CA ASN A 300 10.30 -24.76 -0.32
C ASN A 300 9.20 -23.84 0.19
N ARG A 301 9.41 -22.54 0.04
CA ARG A 301 8.41 -21.54 0.40
C ARG A 301 7.13 -21.75 -0.38
N THR A 302 6.01 -21.82 0.33
CA THR A 302 4.70 -21.97 -0.27
C THR A 302 4.31 -20.72 -1.07
N PRO A 303 3.65 -20.85 -2.22
CA PRO A 303 3.33 -19.72 -3.08
C PRO A 303 2.35 -18.73 -2.42
N TRP A 304 1.58 -19.15 -1.42
CA TRP A 304 0.65 -18.32 -0.66
C TRP A 304 1.25 -17.68 0.60
N SER A 305 2.58 -17.71 0.79
CA SER A 305 3.24 -17.01 1.89
C SER A 305 4.04 -15.81 1.40
N TYR A 306 3.79 -14.67 2.01
CA TYR A 306 4.31 -13.35 1.66
C TYR A 306 5.36 -12.87 2.67
N TYR A 307 5.33 -13.32 3.92
CA TYR A 307 6.27 -12.91 4.97
C TYR A 307 7.15 -14.08 5.50
N PRO A 308 8.47 -13.86 5.75
CA PRO A 308 9.24 -12.65 5.41
C PRO A 308 9.29 -12.42 3.89
N PRO A 309 9.65 -11.23 3.39
CA PRO A 309 9.53 -10.92 1.95
C PRO A 309 10.56 -11.62 1.03
N TYR A 310 11.41 -12.49 1.57
CA TYR A 310 12.47 -13.22 0.84
C TYR A 310 12.53 -14.71 1.19
#